data_AF-A0A6S6M4L5-F1
#
_entry.id   AF-A0A6S6M4L5-F1
#
_cell.length_a   1.000
_cell.length_b   1.000
_cell.length_c   1.000
_cell.angle_alpha   90.00
_cell.angle_beta   90.00
_cell.angle_gamma   90.00
#
_symmetry.space_group_name_H-M   'P 1'
#
loop_
_entity.id
_entity.type
_entity.pdbx_description
1 polymer ?
#
loop_
_entity_poly.entity_id
_entity_poly.type
_entity_poly.pdbx_seq_one_letter_code
_entity_poly.pdbx_strand_id
1 'polypeptide(L)'
;MIVKRGSVVSHAIAKEWGIGKVVEVNEIRATIRFNDGSIRKITSSHFRSLKPADPASYQAPVIEVPAVKPRRRAASPKAKKPSL
;
A
#
# COMPACT_ATOMS: atom_id res chain seq x y z
N MET A 1 -1.83 16.71 1.59
CA MET A 1 -0.97 16.14 0.53
C MET A 1 -1.85 15.37 -0.43
N ILE A 2 -1.68 15.58 -1.74
CA ILE A 2 -2.38 14.80 -2.77
C ILE A 2 -1.46 13.64 -3.15
N VAL A 3 -1.88 12.41 -2.87
CA VAL A 3 -1.12 11.20 -3.20
C VAL A 3 -1.57 10.70 -4.58
N LYS A 4 -0.65 10.61 -5.53
CA LYS A 4 -0.92 10.09 -6.88
C LYS A 4 -0.06 8.87 -7.15
N ARG A 5 -0.53 8.00 -8.05
CA ARG A 5 0.28 6.89 -8.55
C ARG A 5 1.56 7.44 -9.18
N GLY A 6 2.68 6.79 -8.87
CA GLY A 6 4.01 7.19 -9.33
C GLY A 6 4.70 8.25 -8.47
N SER A 7 3.98 8.93 -7.56
CA SER A 7 4.59 9.87 -6.62
C SER A 7 5.60 9.16 -5.71
N VAL A 8 6.72 9.84 -5.46
CA VAL A 8 7.76 9.41 -4.52
C VAL A 8 7.57 10.17 -3.22
N VAL A 9 7.54 9.42 -2.12
CA VAL A 9 7.14 9.92 -0.80
C VAL A 9 8.04 9.34 0.29
N SER A 10 8.14 10.03 1.41
CA SER A 10 8.73 9.53 2.66
C SER A 10 7.70 9.54 3.77
N HIS A 11 7.89 8.69 4.77
CA HIS A 11 7.01 8.64 5.93
C HIS A 11 7.62 9.42 7.10
N ALA A 12 6.88 10.41 7.62
CA ALA A 12 7.40 11.37 8.60
C ALA A 12 7.53 10.80 10.02
N ILE A 13 6.65 9.85 10.39
CA ILE A 13 6.62 9.23 11.73
C ILE A 13 7.55 8.01 11.74
N ALA A 14 7.22 7.00 10.94
CA ALA A 14 8.05 5.83 10.68
C ALA A 14 9.21 6.12 9.70
N LYS A 15 10.23 6.83 10.17
CA LYS A 15 11.42 7.22 9.36
C LYS A 15 12.17 6.01 8.83
N GLU A 16 12.09 4.87 9.52
CA GLU A 16 12.76 3.63 9.19
C GLU A 16 12.25 2.99 7.89
N TRP A 17 11.06 3.35 7.40
CA TRP A 17 10.57 2.88 6.09
C TRP A 17 11.27 3.60 4.93
N GLY A 18 11.86 4.77 5.20
CA GLY A 18 12.58 5.55 4.21
C GLY A 18 11.68 6.10 3.10
N ILE A 19 12.19 6.04 1.87
CA ILE A 19 11.56 6.57 0.67
C ILE A 19 10.80 5.44 -0.02
N GLY A 20 9.62 5.76 -0.56
CA GLY A 20 8.79 4.81 -1.29
C GLY A 20 8.08 5.42 -2.47
N LYS A 21 7.74 4.58 -3.44
CA LYS A 21 6.96 4.94 -4.61
C LYS A 21 5.53 4.42 -4.49
N VAL A 22 4.57 5.30 -4.75
CA VAL A 22 3.16 4.96 -4.76
C VAL A 22 2.88 4.13 -6.02
N VAL A 23 2.46 2.88 -5.83
CA VAL A 23 2.19 1.95 -6.95
C VAL A 23 0.70 1.87 -7.30
N GLU A 24 -0.18 2.15 -6.35
CA GLU A 24 -1.63 2.13 -6.50
C GLU A 24 -2.27 3.18 -5.57
N VAL A 25 -3.35 3.82 -6.02
CA VAL A 25 -4.18 4.72 -5.21
C VAL A 25 -5.64 4.38 -5.46
N ASN A 26 -6.39 4.25 -4.39
CA ASN A 26 -7.83 4.01 -4.37
C ASN A 26 -8.47 5.03 -3.42
N GLU A 27 -9.80 5.12 -3.38
CA GLU A 27 -10.52 6.13 -2.57
C GLU A 27 -10.16 6.08 -1.08
N ILE A 28 -9.86 4.89 -0.56
CA ILE A 28 -9.62 4.66 0.88
C ILE A 28 -8.14 4.58 1.26
N ARG A 29 -7.23 4.34 0.30
CA ARG A 29 -5.81 4.07 0.62
C ARG A 29 -4.87 4.19 -0.57
N ALA A 30 -3.59 4.34 -0.28
CA ALA A 30 -2.49 4.19 -1.22
C ALA A 30 -1.65 2.95 -0.88
N THR A 31 -1.22 2.22 -1.91
CA THR A 31 -0.22 1.15 -1.79
C THR A 31 1.14 1.72 -2.17
N ILE A 32 2.12 1.61 -1.27
CA ILE A 32 3.45 2.20 -1.43
C ILE A 32 4.48 1.09 -1.30
N ARG A 33 5.43 1.04 -2.24
CA ARG A 33 6.62 0.19 -2.15
C ARG A 33 7.79 1.04 -1.66
N PHE A 34 8.30 0.72 -0.49
CA PHE A 34 9.43 1.40 0.13
C PHE A 34 10.78 0.81 -0.30
N ASN A 35 11.85 1.58 -0.15
CA ASN A 35 13.22 1.17 -0.46
C ASN A 35 13.69 0.00 0.43
N ASP A 36 13.06 -0.19 1.60
CA ASP A 36 13.25 -1.36 2.48
C ASP A 36 12.73 -2.69 1.86
N GLY A 37 12.19 -2.64 0.64
CA GLY A 37 11.61 -3.79 -0.06
C GLY A 37 10.15 -4.07 0.30
N SER A 38 9.63 -3.46 1.37
CA SER A 38 8.29 -3.71 1.87
C SER A 38 7.23 -2.96 1.08
N ILE A 39 6.07 -3.61 0.92
CA ILE A 39 4.85 -2.99 0.39
C ILE A 39 3.91 -2.71 1.56
N ARG A 40 3.58 -1.44 1.78
CA ARG A 40 2.69 -1.01 2.86
C ARG A 40 1.47 -0.29 2.30
N LYS A 41 0.33 -0.44 2.98
CA LYS A 41 -0.94 0.18 2.62
C LYS A 41 -1.27 1.26 3.63
N ILE A 42 -1.34 2.50 3.15
CA ILE A 42 -1.59 3.68 3.99
C ILE A 42 -3.01 4.17 3.71
N THR A 43 -3.86 4.21 4.72
CA THR A 43 -5.22 4.75 4.55
C THR A 43 -5.18 6.25 4.30
N SER A 44 -6.19 6.78 3.60
CA SER A 44 -6.28 8.21 3.28
C SER A 44 -6.24 9.10 4.52
N SER A 45 -6.78 8.64 5.65
CA SER A 45 -6.71 9.31 6.95
C SER A 45 -5.29 9.56 7.46
N HIS A 46 -4.31 8.76 7.01
CA HIS A 46 -2.89 8.88 7.41
C HIS A 46 -2.01 9.55 6.35
N PHE A 47 -2.57 10.10 5.27
CA PHE A 47 -1.78 10.78 4.23
C PHE A 47 -1.04 12.03 4.73
N ARG A 48 -1.45 12.61 5.87
CA ARG A 48 -0.73 13.72 6.50
C ARG A 48 0.66 13.31 7.02
N SER A 49 0.86 12.02 7.29
CA SER A 49 2.14 11.47 7.72
C SER A 49 3.10 11.22 6.56
N LEU A 50 2.64 11.37 5.31
CA LEU A 50 3.48 11.29 4.12
C LEU A 50 4.02 12.69 3.76
N LYS A 51 5.25 12.71 3.25
CA LYS A 51 5.87 13.91 2.70
C LYS A 51 6.33 13.62 1.27
N PRO A 52 6.25 14.59 0.34
CA PRO A 52 6.92 14.47 -0.95
C PRO A 52 8.41 14.21 -0.74
N ALA A 53 8.97 13.31 -1.53
CA ALA A 53 10.40 13.03 -1.54
C ALA A 53 10.94 13.16 -2.98
N ASP A 54 12.24 13.35 -3.09
CA ASP A 54 12.92 13.46 -4.38
C ASP A 54 12.79 12.13 -5.17
N PRO A 55 12.25 12.16 -6.40
CA PRO A 55 12.18 10.97 -7.25
C PRO A 55 13.52 10.29 -7.52
N ALA A 56 14.63 11.04 -7.58
CA ALA A 56 15.96 10.47 -7.82
C ALA A 56 16.48 9.64 -6.63
N SER A 57 15.91 9.85 -5.44
CA SER A 57 16.27 9.13 -4.22
C SER A 57 15.52 7.80 -4.04
N TYR A 58 14.54 7.51 -4.90
CA TYR A 58 13.85 6.21 -4.88
C TYR A 58 14.71 5.14 -5.54
N GLN A 59 15.03 4.09 -4.79
CA GLN A 59 15.73 2.92 -5.29
C GLN A 59 14.73 1.78 -5.38
N ALA A 60 14.35 1.43 -6.61
CA ALA A 60 13.45 0.32 -6.83
C ALA A 60 14.10 -0.96 -6.27
N PRO A 61 13.48 -1.62 -5.28
CA PRO A 61 13.95 -2.91 -4.80
C PRO A 61 14.06 -3.87 -6.00
N VAL A 62 15.11 -4.68 -6.05
CA VAL A 62 15.20 -5.79 -7.02
C VAL A 62 14.17 -6.83 -6.58
N ILE A 63 13.07 -6.93 -7.33
CA ILE A 63 11.96 -7.81 -6.97
C ILE A 63 12.22 -9.14 -7.66
N GLU A 64 12.70 -10.13 -6.93
CA GLU A 64 12.37 -11.51 -7.25
C GLU A 64 10.86 -11.66 -7.04
N VAL A 65 10.13 -11.82 -8.14
CA VAL A 65 8.66 -11.84 -8.19
C VAL A 65 8.12 -12.92 -7.23
N PRO A 66 7.47 -12.58 -6.10
CA PRO A 66 6.78 -13.60 -5.32
C PRO A 66 5.47 -13.88 -6.05
N ALA A 67 5.33 -15.11 -6.53
CA ALA A 67 4.15 -15.61 -7.23
C ALA A 67 2.86 -15.15 -6.54
N VAL A 68 1.96 -14.56 -7.34
CA VAL A 68 0.61 -14.19 -6.96
C VAL A 68 -0.05 -15.41 -6.32
N LYS A 69 -0.14 -15.47 -4.99
CA LYS A 69 -1.00 -16.46 -4.33
C LYS A 69 -2.45 -16.01 -4.53
N PRO A 70 -3.28 -16.77 -5.26
CA PRO A 70 -4.67 -16.39 -5.48
C PRO A 70 -5.39 -16.36 -4.13
N ARG A 71 -5.98 -15.21 -3.80
CA ARG A 71 -6.87 -15.06 -2.65
C ARG A 71 -8.06 -15.99 -2.83
N ARG A 72 -8.13 -17.07 -2.05
CA ARG A 72 -9.32 -17.89 -1.88
C ARG A 72 -10.41 -16.98 -1.28
N ARG A 73 -11.43 -16.61 -2.07
CA ARG A 73 -12.64 -15.99 -1.53
C ARG A 73 -13.24 -16.98 -0.54
N ALA A 74 -13.24 -16.65 0.74
CA ALA A 74 -14.07 -17.36 1.71
C ALA A 74 -15.52 -17.05 1.35
N ALA A 75 -16.22 -18.01 0.77
CA ALA A 75 -17.67 -17.94 0.60
C ALA A 75 -18.29 -17.92 2.00
N SER A 76 -18.98 -16.83 2.34
CA SER A 76 -19.80 -16.74 3.55
C SER A 76 -20.87 -17.83 3.53
N PRO A 77 -21.04 -18.67 4.57
CA PRO A 77 -22.18 -19.56 4.63
C PRO A 77 -23.46 -18.73 4.79
N LYS A 78 -24.32 -18.87 3.78
CA LYS A 78 -25.65 -18.26 3.68
C LYS A 78 -26.48 -18.71 4.89
N ALA A 79 -26.96 -17.75 5.69
CA ALA A 79 -27.92 -18.00 6.75
C ALA A 79 -29.17 -18.70 6.17
N LYS A 80 -29.55 -19.82 6.78
CA LYS A 80 -30.89 -20.41 6.66
C LYS A 80 -31.50 -20.55 8.05
N LYS A 81 -32.38 -19.62 8.39
CA LYS A 81 -33.67 -19.92 9.05
C LYS A 81 -34.75 -19.51 8.03
N PRO A 82 -35.99 -20.06 8.03
CA PRO A 82 -36.70 -20.77 9.10
C PRO A 82 -37.49 -22.03 8.59
N SER A 83 -38.49 -22.46 9.39
CA SER A 83 -39.53 -23.49 9.24
C SER A 83 -39.17 -24.88 9.80
N LEU A 84 -40.02 -25.58 10.55
CA LEU A 84 -41.44 -25.44 10.89
C LEU A 84 -41.68 -26.03 12.29
#